data_AF-A0A3D2PA82-F1
#
_entry.id   AF-A0A3D2PA82-F1
#
_cell.length_a   1.000
_cell.length_b   1.000
_cell.length_c   1.000
_cell.angle_alpha   90.00
_cell.angle_beta   90.00
_cell.angle_gamma   90.00
#
_symmetry.space_group_name_H-M   'P 1'
#
loop_
_entity.id
_entity.type
_entity.pdbx_description
1 polymer ?
#
loop_
_entity_poly.entity_id
_entity_poly.type
_entity_poly.pdbx_seq_one_letter_code
_entity_poly.pdbx_strand_id
1 'polypeptide(L)' 'LTLEDFKLRGMEKTYFPKDERKTIIIPEELKILEIGNDNLNRNRLAVKISFSLPSGSYATILIKRLTYDFQ' A
#
# COMPACT_ATOMS: atom_id res chain seq x y z
N LEU A 1 -12.99 5.66 22.45
CA LEU A 1 -11.64 6.19 22.19
C LEU A 1 -11.75 7.68 21.94
N THR A 2 -11.19 8.47 22.84
CA THR A 2 -11.01 9.93 22.74
C THR A 2 -9.52 10.24 22.53
N LEU A 3 -9.17 11.44 22.07
CA LEU A 3 -7.76 11.82 21.91
C LEU A 3 -6.98 11.80 23.23
N GLU A 4 -7.66 12.02 24.35
CA GLU A 4 -7.07 11.91 25.70
C GLU A 4 -6.63 10.47 26.03
N ASP A 5 -7.29 9.46 25.45
CA ASP A 5 -6.93 8.05 25.64
C ASP A 5 -5.58 7.69 24.99
N PHE A 6 -5.05 8.53 24.07
CA PHE A 6 -3.75 8.33 23.40
C PHE A 6 -2.57 8.96 24.15
N LYS A 7 -2.80 9.70 25.24
CA LYS A 7 -1.73 10.23 26.09
C LYS A 7 -1.21 9.13 27.03
N LEU A 8 0.06 8.76 26.90
CA LEU A 8 0.69 7.76 27.77
C LEU A 8 0.95 8.37 29.16
N ARG A 9 0.22 7.90 30.17
CA ARG A 9 0.43 8.33 31.57
C ARG A 9 1.84 7.90 32.03
N GLY A 10 2.64 8.84 32.51
CA GLY A 10 3.98 8.58 33.04
C GLY A 10 5.12 8.57 32.01
N MET A 11 4.83 8.87 30.72
CA MET A 11 5.87 9.05 29.71
C MET A 11 5.77 10.44 29.06
N GLU A 12 6.47 11.42 29.63
CA GLU A 12 6.41 12.83 29.20
C GLU A 12 7.03 13.09 27.81
N LYS A 13 7.76 12.12 27.22
CA LYS A 13 8.52 12.28 25.97
C LYS A 13 8.14 11.32 24.84
N THR A 14 7.15 10.45 25.02
CA THR A 14 6.63 9.61 23.93
C THR A 14 5.41 10.28 23.31
N TYR A 15 5.68 11.15 22.35
CA TYR A 15 4.64 11.74 21.51
C TYR A 15 4.36 10.81 20.33
N PHE A 16 3.10 10.45 20.10
CA PHE A 16 2.69 9.95 18.79
C PHE A 16 2.76 11.12 17.81
N PRO A 17 3.69 11.14 16.84
CA PRO A 17 3.77 12.22 15.87
C PRO A 17 2.42 12.36 15.17
N LYS A 18 1.75 13.50 15.36
CA LYS A 18 0.58 13.84 14.56
C LYS A 18 1.09 14.24 13.17
N ASP A 19 1.16 13.27 12.29
CA ASP A 19 1.40 13.51 10.87
C ASP A 19 0.17 13.10 10.08
N GLU A 20 -0.25 13.97 9.16
CA GLU A 20 -1.39 13.69 8.30
C GLU A 20 -0.91 12.93 7.07
N ARG A 21 -1.48 11.74 6.87
CA ARG A 21 -1.21 10.94 5.69
C ARG A 21 -2.36 11.06 4.71
N LYS A 22 -2.03 11.21 3.43
CA LYS A 22 -3.01 11.12 2.35
C LYS A 22 -3.71 9.76 2.44
N THR A 23 -5.04 9.80 2.56
CA THR A 23 -5.89 8.60 2.66
C THR A 23 -6.13 7.95 1.31
N ILE A 24 -6.12 8.74 0.24
CA ILE A 24 -6.24 8.29 -1.14
C ILE A 24 -4.92 8.56 -1.85
N ILE A 25 -4.32 7.50 -2.39
CA ILE A 25 -3.11 7.55 -3.18
C ILE A 25 -3.45 7.05 -4.58
N ILE A 26 -3.16 7.86 -5.60
CA ILE A 26 -3.24 7.45 -7.00
C ILE A 26 -1.81 7.16 -7.45
N PRO A 27 -1.50 5.94 -7.94
CA PRO A 27 -0.18 5.63 -8.44
C PRO A 27 0.13 6.44 -9.70
N GLU A 28 1.35 6.94 -9.79
CA GLU A 28 1.84 7.63 -10.98
C GLU A 28 2.41 6.62 -11.98
N GLU A 29 2.25 6.90 -13.28
CA GLU A 29 2.80 6.08 -14.37
C GLU A 29 2.47 4.58 -14.28
N LEU A 30 1.26 4.23 -13.81
CA LEU A 30 0.81 2.85 -13.76
C LEU A 30 0.69 2.27 -15.17
N LYS A 31 1.54 1.30 -15.48
CA LYS A 31 1.63 0.67 -16.82
C LYS A 31 1.74 -0.83 -16.68
N ILE A 32 1.07 -1.54 -17.58
CA ILE A 32 1.35 -2.96 -17.85
C ILE A 32 2.52 -3.02 -18.82
N LEU A 33 3.60 -3.66 -18.41
CA LEU A 33 4.79 -3.83 -19.24
C LEU A 33 4.73 -5.14 -20.05
N GLU A 34 4.18 -6.20 -19.45
CA GLU A 34 4.16 -7.52 -20.05
C GLU A 34 3.03 -8.37 -19.45
N ILE A 35 2.41 -9.21 -20.27
CA ILE A 35 1.53 -10.30 -19.84
C ILE A 35 2.04 -11.56 -20.52
N GLY A 36 2.31 -12.61 -19.75
CA GLY A 36 2.90 -13.83 -20.27
C GLY A 36 2.59 -15.05 -19.41
N ASN A 37 3.11 -16.20 -19.82
CA ASN A 37 3.00 -17.43 -19.02
C ASN A 37 3.79 -17.28 -17.72
N ASP A 38 3.21 -17.75 -16.62
CA ASP A 38 3.88 -17.82 -15.35
C ASP A 38 4.84 -19.03 -15.33
N ASN A 39 6.13 -18.75 -15.22
CA ASN A 39 7.18 -19.77 -15.18
C ASN A 39 7.24 -20.52 -13.84
N LEU A 40 6.61 -20.00 -12.79
CA LEU A 40 6.57 -20.59 -11.45
C LEU A 40 5.27 -21.36 -11.20
N ASN A 41 4.17 -20.95 -11.84
CA ASN A 41 2.85 -21.56 -11.64
C ASN A 41 2.29 -22.10 -12.96
N ARG A 42 2.27 -23.42 -13.12
CA ARG A 42 1.81 -24.09 -14.36
C ARG A 42 0.38 -23.65 -14.73
N ASN A 43 0.18 -23.35 -16.00
CA ASN A 43 -1.11 -22.91 -16.58
C ASN A 43 -1.66 -21.60 -15.97
N ARG A 44 -0.80 -20.77 -15.36
CA ARG A 44 -1.15 -19.42 -14.91
C ARG A 44 -0.48 -18.37 -15.80
N LEU A 45 -1.03 -17.17 -15.77
CA LEU A 45 -0.42 -15.99 -16.38
C LEU A 45 0.25 -15.14 -15.31
N ALA A 46 1.37 -14.52 -15.68
CA ALA A 46 2.03 -13.48 -14.92
C ALA A 46 1.86 -12.12 -15.62
N VAL A 47 1.71 -11.07 -14.82
CA VAL A 47 1.64 -9.69 -15.30
C VAL A 47 2.77 -8.89 -14.68
N LYS A 48 3.57 -8.24 -15.53
CA LYS A 48 4.59 -7.29 -15.10
C LYS A 48 4.02 -5.88 -15.19
N ILE A 49 4.00 -5.18 -14.07
CA ILE A 49 3.53 -3.79 -14.00
C ILE A 49 4.64 -2.87 -13.48
N SER A 50 4.56 -1.60 -13.86
CA SER A 50 5.40 -0.51 -13.35
C SER A 50 4.51 0.60 -12.82
N PHE A 51 4.91 1.25 -11.73
CA PHE A 51 4.24 2.39 -11.12
C PHE A 51 5.17 3.09 -10.14
N SER A 52 4.87 4.34 -9.79
CA SER A 52 5.52 5.11 -8.73
C SER A 52 4.52 5.44 -7.62
N LEU A 53 5.00 5.45 -6.38
CA LEU A 53 4.20 5.80 -5.19
C LEU A 53 4.94 6.83 -4.34
N PRO A 54 4.22 7.72 -3.64
CA PRO A 54 4.84 8.65 -2.71
C PRO A 54 5.43 7.91 -1.49
N SER A 55 6.36 8.57 -0.80
CA SER A 55 6.96 8.04 0.43
C SER A 55 5.90 7.67 1.47
N GLY A 56 6.14 6.58 2.21
CA GLY A 56 5.19 6.06 3.20
C GLY A 56 3.98 5.32 2.62
N SER A 57 3.90 5.14 1.30
CA SER A 57 2.91 4.29 0.64
C SER A 57 3.40 2.84 0.51
N TYR A 58 2.46 1.91 0.38
CA TYR A 58 2.75 0.48 0.30
C TYR A 58 2.27 -0.10 -1.03
N ALA A 59 3.20 -0.68 -1.80
CA ALA A 59 2.88 -1.37 -3.06
C ALA A 59 1.84 -2.49 -2.85
N THR A 60 1.91 -3.21 -1.73
CA THR A 60 0.97 -4.28 -1.40
C THR A 60 -0.49 -3.82 -1.31
N ILE A 61 -0.75 -2.58 -0.87
CA ILE A 61 -2.11 -2.01 -0.84
C ILE A 61 -2.62 -1.76 -2.25
N LEU A 62 -1.76 -1.25 -3.14
CA LEU A 62 -2.11 -1.09 -4.55
C LEU A 62 -2.41 -2.45 -5.20
N ILE A 63 -1.55 -3.44 -5.00
CA ILE A 63 -1.76 -4.80 -5.53
C ILE A 63 -3.08 -5.36 -5.02
N LYS A 64 -3.35 -5.29 -3.72
CA LYS A 64 -4.61 -5.75 -3.13
C LYS A 64 -5.82 -5.10 -3.79
N ARG A 65 -5.74 -3.80 -4.12
CA ARG A 65 -6.84 -3.08 -4.79
C ARG A 65 -7.00 -3.52 -6.24
N LEU A 66 -5.90 -3.68 -6.98
CA LEU A 66 -5.92 -4.16 -8.37
C LEU A 66 -6.43 -5.59 -8.48
N THR A 67 -6.22 -6.41 -7.45
CA THR A 67 -6.64 -7.80 -7.44
C THR A 67 -7.90 -8.07 -6.65
N TYR A 68 -8.58 -7.03 -6.17
CA TYR A 68 -9.73 -7.17 -5.27
C TYR A 68 -10.88 -7.96 -5.90
N ASP A 69 -11.10 -7.77 -7.20
CA ASP A 69 -12.18 -8.43 -7.95
C ASP A 69 -11.80 -9.85 -8.44
N PHE A 70 -10.59 -10.33 -8.16
CA PHE A 70 -10.18 -11.71 -8.45
C PHE A 70 -10.40 -12.67 -7.26
N GLN A 71 -11.08 -12.22 -6.20
CA GLN A 71 -11.46 -13.04 -5.05
C GLN A 71 -12.70 -13.89 -5.30
#